data_AF-A0A2K9K5A2-F1
#
_entry.id   AF-A0A2K9K5A2-F1
#
_cell.length_a   1.000
_cell.length_b   1.000
_cell.length_c   1.000
_cell.angle_alpha   90.00
_cell.angle_beta   90.00
_cell.angle_gamma   90.00
#
_symmetry.space_group_name_H-M   'P 1'
#
loop_
_entity.id
_entity.type
_entity.pdbx_description
1 polymer ?
#
loop_
_entity_poly.entity_id
_entity_poly.type
_entity_poly.pdbx_seq_one_letter_code
_entity_poly.pdbx_strand_id
1 'polypeptide(L)'
;MWPKTLLGFSLGLLLSISLVLNLNLLLPFSESAKLMLGLILAFPIWAGFIVWSYAFPSAKAACKPLFAIFIPSLLLNTALLLMR
;
A
#
# COMPACT_ATOMS: atom_id res chain seq x y z
N MET A 1 2.00 -10.57 19.76
CA MET A 1 0.94 -10.07 18.85
C MET A 1 1.20 -8.62 18.41
N TRP A 2 1.63 -7.75 19.32
CA TRP A 2 2.04 -6.37 19.04
C TRP A 2 3.04 -6.15 17.89
N PRO A 3 4.11 -6.96 17.72
CA PRO A 3 5.06 -6.75 16.62
C PRO A 3 4.45 -6.92 15.23
N LYS A 4 3.47 -7.83 15.08
CA LYS A 4 2.73 -8.02 13.82
C LYS A 4 1.82 -6.81 13.54
N THR A 5 1.20 -6.28 14.59
CA THR A 5 0.31 -5.13 14.53
C THR A 5 1.08 -3.89 14.10
N LEU A 6 2.23 -3.61 14.74
CA LEU A 6 3.12 -2.50 14.38
C LEU A 6 3.64 -2.63 12.95
N LEU A 7 4.04 -3.83 12.54
CA LEU A 7 4.58 -4.08 11.20
C LEU A 7 3.48 -3.93 10.14
N GLY A 8 2.31 -4.53 10.34
CA GLY A 8 1.14 -4.37 9.47
C GLY A 8 0.61 -2.93 9.44
N PHE A 9 0.64 -2.21 10.56
CA PHE A 9 0.26 -0.80 10.65
C PHE A 9 1.19 0.06 9.79
N SER A 10 2.49 0.00 10.05
CA SER A 10 3.47 0.86 9.37
C SER A 10 3.66 0.47 7.89
N LEU A 11 3.90 -0.82 7.59
CA LEU A 11 4.06 -1.25 6.20
C LEU A 11 2.74 -1.19 5.43
N GLY A 12 1.62 -1.52 6.06
CA GLY A 12 0.31 -1.40 5.43
C GLY A 12 0.01 0.04 5.05
N LEU A 13 0.37 1.04 5.87
CA LEU A 13 0.17 2.46 5.55
C LEU A 13 0.98 2.84 4.32
N LEU A 14 2.27 2.48 4.30
CA LEU A 14 3.16 2.76 3.17
C LEU A 14 2.69 2.06 1.89
N LEU A 15 2.25 0.80 1.98
CA LEU A 15 1.68 0.05 0.87
C LEU A 15 0.40 0.68 0.35
N SER A 16 -0.51 1.07 1.23
CA SER A 16 -1.76 1.73 0.86
C SER A 16 -1.50 3.02 0.09
N ILE A 17 -0.62 3.89 0.62
CA ILE A 17 -0.24 5.15 -0.04
C ILE A 17 0.38 4.85 -1.41
N SER A 18 1.31 3.90 -1.47
CA SER A 18 1.99 3.51 -2.71
C SER A 18 1.02 2.98 -3.78
N LEU A 19 0.06 2.13 -3.41
CA LEU A 19 -0.92 1.56 -4.33
C LEU A 19 -1.91 2.62 -4.85
N VAL A 20 -2.41 3.47 -3.95
CA VAL A 20 -3.30 4.58 -4.33
C VAL A 20 -2.59 5.58 -5.24
N LEU A 21 -1.32 5.85 -4.99
CA LEU A 21 -0.51 6.72 -5.85
C LEU A 21 -0.37 6.14 -7.27
N ASN A 22 -0.13 4.83 -7.40
CA ASN A 22 -0.08 4.16 -8.70
C ASN A 22 -1.42 4.32 -9.45
N LEU A 23 -2.56 4.14 -8.77
CA LEU A 23 -3.88 4.36 -9.37
C LEU A 23 -4.07 5.80 -9.86
N ASN A 24 -3.64 6.78 -9.07
CA ASN A 24 -3.73 8.20 -9.42
C ASN A 24 -2.79 8.60 -10.57
N LEU A 25 -1.65 7.93 -10.71
CA LEU A 25 -0.70 8.16 -11.81
C LEU A 25 -1.15 7.48 -13.10
N LEU A 26 -1.72 6.27 -13.03
CA LEU A 26 -2.16 5.48 -14.18
C LEU A 26 -3.51 5.94 -14.75
N LEU A 27 -4.46 6.33 -13.90
CA LEU A 27 -5.82 6.62 -14.34
C LEU A 27 -6.00 8.11 -14.69
N PRO A 28 -6.55 8.44 -15.88
CA PRO A 28 -6.72 9.81 -16.33
C PRO A 28 -7.98 10.46 -15.72
N PHE A 29 -8.14 10.38 -14.40
CA PHE A 29 -9.23 11.02 -13.68
C PHE A 29 -8.93 12.50 -13.38
N SER A 30 -9.99 13.27 -13.16
CA SER A 30 -9.90 14.63 -12.62
C SER A 30 -9.28 14.62 -11.22
N GLU A 31 -8.67 15.72 -10.82
CA GLU A 31 -7.98 15.83 -9.54
C GLU A 31 -8.91 15.56 -8.34
N SER A 32 -10.15 16.05 -8.39
CA SER A 32 -11.17 15.80 -7.38
C SER A 32 -11.54 14.30 -7.27
N ALA A 33 -11.64 13.60 -8.41
CA ALA A 33 -11.93 12.17 -8.43
C ALA A 33 -10.76 11.33 -7.89
N LYS A 34 -9.52 11.74 -8.17
CA LYS A 34 -8.30 11.11 -7.61
C LYS A 34 -8.23 11.22 -6.09
N LEU A 35 -8.57 12.39 -5.54
CA LEU A 35 -8.62 12.61 -4.09
C LEU A 35 -9.72 11.75 -3.43
N MET A 36 -10.91 11.71 -4.03
CA MET A 36 -12.00 10.84 -3.54
C MET A 36 -11.63 9.36 -3.59
N LEU A 37 -11.05 8.88 -4.70
CA LEU A 37 -10.60 7.50 -4.83
C LEU A 37 -9.54 7.16 -3.79
N GLY A 38 -8.57 8.06 -3.58
CA GLY A 38 -7.54 7.86 -2.57
C GLY A 38 -8.13 7.77 -1.16
N LEU A 39 -9.08 8.65 -0.82
CA LEU A 39 -9.75 8.62 0.48
C LEU A 39 -10.53 7.32 0.72
N ILE A 40 -11.30 6.88 -0.29
CA ILE A 40 -12.17 5.72 -0.17
C ILE A 40 -11.37 4.41 -0.19
N LEU A 41 -10.32 4.32 -1.00
CA LEU A 41 -9.58 3.07 -1.21
C LEU A 41 -8.42 2.90 -0.23
N ALA A 42 -7.80 3.97 0.27
CA ALA A 42 -6.66 3.85 1.17
C ALA A 42 -7.01 3.08 2.45
N PHE A 43 -8.15 3.41 3.07
CA PHE A 43 -8.51 2.82 4.35
C PHE A 43 -8.82 1.31 4.28
N PRO A 44 -9.63 0.81 3.32
CA PRO A 44 -9.86 -0.62 3.14
C PRO A 44 -8.59 -1.40 2.76
N ILE A 45 -7.74 -0.84 1.89
CA ILE A 45 -6.47 -1.47 1.49
C ILE A 45 -5.56 -1.61 2.71
N TRP A 46 -5.44 -0.54 3.49
CA TRP A 46 -4.66 -0.54 4.72
C TRP A 46 -5.16 -1.56 5.74
N ALA A 47 -6.47 -1.57 6.01
CA ALA A 47 -7.08 -2.53 6.93
C ALA A 47 -6.87 -3.97 6.45
N GLY A 48 -6.98 -4.22 5.15
CA GLY A 48 -6.67 -5.51 4.52
C GLY A 48 -5.24 -5.98 4.80
N PHE A 49 -4.24 -5.10 4.66
CA PHE A 49 -2.85 -5.44 4.96
C PHE A 49 -2.59 -5.73 6.44
N ILE A 50 -3.25 -5.00 7.35
CA ILE A 50 -3.19 -5.30 8.79
C ILE A 50 -3.75 -6.69 9.07
N VAL A 51 -4.94 -7.00 8.57
CA VAL A 51 -5.57 -8.32 8.76
C VAL A 51 -4.70 -9.42 8.14
N TRP A 52 -4.14 -9.18 6.96
CA TRP A 52 -3.28 -10.14 6.28
C TRP A 52 -1.98 -10.40 7.05
N SER A 53 -1.44 -9.42 7.76
CA SER A 53 -0.26 -9.61 8.62
C SER A 53 -0.47 -10.65 9.73
N TYR A 54 -1.73 -10.85 10.17
CA TYR A 54 -2.08 -11.86 11.18
C TYR A 54 -2.20 -13.27 10.61
N ALA A 55 -2.36 -13.43 9.29
CA ALA A 55 -2.41 -14.74 8.65
C ALA A 55 -1.06 -15.48 8.69
N PHE A 56 0.04 -14.77 8.97
CA PHE A 56 1.38 -15.36 9.00
C PHE A 56 1.81 -15.78 10.41
N PRO A 57 2.62 -16.85 10.54
CA PRO A 57 3.02 -17.40 11.83
C PRO A 57 3.90 -16.43 12.65
N SER A 58 4.75 -15.61 11.99
CA SER A 58 5.62 -14.64 12.66
C SER A 58 5.64 -13.29 11.94
N ALA A 59 6.02 -12.21 12.66
CA ALA A 59 6.14 -10.87 12.07
C ALA A 59 7.19 -10.82 10.94
N LYS A 60 8.28 -11.58 11.10
CA LYS A 60 9.32 -11.71 10.08
C LYS A 60 8.81 -12.43 8.82
N ALA A 61 7.95 -13.44 9.00
CA ALA A 61 7.29 -14.13 7.88
C ALA A 61 6.30 -13.23 7.13
N ALA A 62 5.57 -12.35 7.84
CA ALA A 62 4.68 -11.36 7.22
C ALA A 62 5.44 -10.27 6.45
N CYS A 63 6.66 -9.95 6.88
CA CYS A 63 7.49 -8.90 6.29
C CYS A 63 7.84 -9.22 4.81
N LYS A 64 8.22 -10.47 4.51
CA LYS A 64 8.62 -10.89 3.17
C LYS A 64 7.56 -10.62 2.08
N PRO A 65 6.29 -11.08 2.21
CA PRO A 65 5.26 -10.81 1.21
C PRO A 65 4.86 -9.34 1.15
N LEU A 66 4.82 -8.64 2.28
CA LEU A 66 4.53 -7.19 2.30
C LEU A 66 5.58 -6.39 1.53
N PHE A 67 6.87 -6.67 1.74
CA PHE A 67 7.95 -6.06 0.97
C PHE A 67 7.95 -6.49 -0.50
N ALA A 68 7.60 -7.74 -0.80
CA ALA A 68 7.51 -8.22 -2.17
C ALA A 68 6.43 -7.47 -3.00
N ILE A 69 5.40 -6.92 -2.35
CA ILE A 69 4.40 -6.06 -3.00
C ILE A 69 4.84 -4.59 -2.97
N PHE A 70 5.47 -4.16 -1.88
CA PHE A 70 5.87 -2.77 -1.70
C PHE A 70 6.95 -2.33 -2.70
N ILE A 71 7.98 -3.16 -2.91
CA ILE A 71 9.10 -2.86 -3.81
C ILE A 71 8.63 -2.62 -5.25
N PRO A 72 7.89 -3.53 -5.92
CA PRO A 72 7.43 -3.27 -7.29
C PRO A 72 6.46 -2.09 -7.35
N SER A 73 5.59 -1.90 -6.35
CA SER A 73 4.70 -0.73 -6.28
C SER A 73 5.50 0.58 -6.20
N LEU A 74 6.57 0.62 -5.40
CA LEU A 74 7.45 1.77 -5.26
C LEU A 74 8.25 2.05 -6.54
N LEU A 75 8.77 1.00 -7.18
CA LEU A 75 9.48 1.12 -8.46
C LEU A 75 8.56 1.65 -9.55
N LEU A 76 7.34 1.13 -9.64
CA LEU A 76 6.34 1.61 -10.60
C LEU A 76 5.99 3.07 -10.36
N ASN A 77 5.76 3.48 -9.11
CA ASN A 77 5.52 4.87 -8.75
C ASN A 77 6.68 5.78 -9.16
N THR A 78 7.92 5.37 -8.85
CA THR A 78 9.12 6.15 -9.20
C THR A 78 9.24 6.29 -10.72
N ALA A 79 9.03 5.22 -11.47
CA ALA A 79 9.08 5.25 -12.93
C ALA A 79 8.00 6.16 -13.51
N LEU A 80 6.76 6.05 -13.03
CA LEU A 80 5.64 6.88 -13.48
C LEU A 80 5.82 8.37 -13.14
N LEU A 81 6.45 8.68 -12.00
CA LEU A 81 6.79 10.06 -11.64
C LEU A 81 7.91 10.64 -12.50
N LEU A 82 8.90 9.83 -12.90
CA LEU A 82 9.99 10.28 -13.78
C LEU A 82 9.55 10.45 -15.24
N MET A 83 8.50 9.75 -15.66
CA MET A 83 7.97 9.80 -17.03
C MET A 83 6.90 10.89 -17.26
N ARG A 84 6.52 11.63 -16.20
CA ARG A 84 5.46 12.63 -16.22
C ARG A 84 6.02 14.05 -16.14
#